data_AF-A0A369SII0-F1
#
_entry.id   AF-A0A369SII0-F1
#
_cell.length_a   1.000
_cell.length_b   1.000
_cell.length_c   1.000
_cell.angle_alpha   90.00
_cell.angle_beta   90.00
_cell.angle_gamma   90.00
#
_symmetry.space_group_name_H-M   'P 1'
#
loop_
_entity.id
_entity.type
_entity.pdbx_description
1 polymer ?
#
loop_
_entity_poly.entity_id
_entity_poly.type
_entity_poly.pdbx_seq_one_letter_code
_entity_poly.pdbx_strand_id
1 'polypeptide(L)'
;MLTWGPGAGTSEHDRRYFDSKSYRIIMMDQRGNGKSTPFAELQDNNTWTLVEDIETLREHLAEEYPERVKALIVKGIFTLEGGGYSDYLSLSDQSYSQHENFLLNIEKNWHSFIKKEHQISFQIISKNLLNQYLSNDEEVEIRYTCAWCKWELSILRLLIDEEVLALFEIDHFILALAHIECHFMVHGGYFKSTNHILDNVEKIRHISGAIAWPEAKFHVVPDVGHNDYERGIIGRLTEATDKFRNI
;
A
#
# COMPACT_ATOMS: atom_id res chain seq x y z
N MET A 1 -1.53 -7.62 -12.07
CA MET A 1 -1.83 -7.44 -10.64
C MET A 1 -1.02 -6.27 -10.15
N LEU A 2 -1.67 -5.36 -9.43
CA LEU A 2 -1.00 -4.26 -8.72
C LEU A 2 -0.95 -4.64 -7.24
N THR A 3 0.17 -4.38 -6.59
CA THR A 3 0.41 -4.75 -5.20
C THR A 3 -0.12 -3.69 -4.25
N TRP A 4 -0.25 -4.04 -2.98
CA TRP A 4 -0.61 -3.09 -1.93
C TRP A 4 0.60 -2.21 -1.59
N GLY A 5 0.35 -0.95 -1.18
CA GLY A 5 1.38 0.03 -0.82
C GLY A 5 2.25 0.44 -2.02
N PRO A 6 2.49 1.74 -2.26
CA PRO A 6 3.55 2.11 -3.18
C PRO A 6 4.89 1.75 -2.52
N GLY A 7 5.61 0.77 -3.07
CA GLY A 7 6.89 0.31 -2.51
C GLY A 7 6.97 -1.17 -2.10
N ALA A 8 5.86 -1.91 -2.08
CA ALA A 8 5.87 -3.29 -1.58
C ALA A 8 6.39 -4.35 -2.58
N GLY A 9 6.42 -4.04 -3.87
CA GLY A 9 6.77 -5.04 -4.89
C GLY A 9 5.82 -6.26 -4.91
N THR A 10 6.09 -7.18 -5.81
CA THR A 10 5.29 -8.39 -6.04
C THR A 10 5.90 -9.61 -5.35
N SER A 11 5.04 -10.54 -4.95
CA SER A 11 5.42 -11.82 -4.36
C SER A 11 4.90 -13.00 -5.18
N GLU A 12 5.49 -14.19 -4.99
CA GLU A 12 4.93 -15.40 -5.58
C GLU A 12 3.55 -15.77 -5.02
N HIS A 13 3.16 -15.24 -3.86
CA HIS A 13 1.84 -15.48 -3.28
C HIS A 13 0.73 -14.78 -4.06
N ASP A 14 1.04 -13.64 -4.65
CA ASP A 14 0.09 -12.79 -5.38
C ASP A 14 -0.57 -13.51 -6.56
N ARG A 15 0.16 -14.43 -7.21
CA ARG A 15 -0.38 -15.23 -8.33
C ARG A 15 -1.41 -16.27 -7.89
N ARG A 16 -1.47 -16.63 -6.60
CA ARG A 16 -2.28 -17.74 -6.09
C ARG A 16 -3.78 -17.45 -6.05
N TYR A 17 -4.16 -16.19 -6.23
CA TYR A 17 -5.58 -15.82 -6.32
C TYR A 17 -6.19 -16.19 -7.67
N PHE A 18 -5.42 -16.56 -8.69
CA PHE A 18 -5.91 -16.75 -10.06
C PHE A 18 -5.75 -18.20 -10.52
N ASP A 19 -6.77 -18.73 -11.22
CA ASP A 19 -6.65 -20.03 -11.91
C ASP A 19 -5.63 -19.93 -13.05
N SER A 20 -4.50 -20.62 -12.91
CA SER A 20 -3.41 -20.60 -13.89
C SER A 20 -3.80 -21.16 -15.27
N LYS A 21 -4.93 -21.88 -15.38
CA LYS A 21 -5.45 -22.37 -16.67
C LYS A 21 -6.29 -21.34 -17.40
N SER A 22 -6.85 -20.38 -16.68
CA SER A 22 -7.73 -19.35 -17.22
C SER A 22 -7.05 -17.99 -17.35
N TYR A 23 -6.02 -17.71 -16.55
CA TYR A 23 -5.37 -16.40 -16.50
C TYR A 23 -3.94 -16.41 -17.03
N ARG A 24 -3.65 -15.45 -17.92
CA ARG A 24 -2.29 -14.95 -18.15
C ARG A 24 -1.99 -13.87 -17.11
N ILE A 25 -1.32 -14.23 -16.03
CA ILE A 25 -1.04 -13.32 -14.91
C ILE A 25 0.20 -12.49 -15.24
N ILE A 26 0.01 -11.17 -15.33
CA ILE A 26 1.10 -10.20 -15.46
C ILE A 26 1.26 -9.49 -14.11
N MET A 27 2.47 -9.51 -13.56
CA MET A 27 2.83 -8.83 -12.32
C MET A 27 3.98 -7.86 -12.63
N MET A 28 3.98 -6.71 -11.98
CA MET A 28 4.97 -5.66 -12.18
C MET A 28 5.35 -5.08 -10.82
N ASP A 29 6.65 -5.07 -10.54
CA ASP A 29 7.20 -4.27 -9.44
C ASP A 29 7.19 -2.80 -9.89
N GLN A 30 6.57 -1.92 -9.10
CA GLN A 30 6.50 -0.50 -9.43
C GLN A 30 7.89 0.15 -9.31
N ARG A 31 8.04 1.37 -9.85
CA ARG A 31 9.30 2.12 -9.79
C ARG A 31 9.86 2.14 -8.36
N GLY A 32 11.16 1.87 -8.23
CA GLY A 32 11.85 1.93 -6.95
C GLY A 32 11.71 0.70 -6.04
N ASN A 33 10.89 -0.30 -6.37
CA ASN A 33 10.68 -1.45 -5.49
C ASN A 33 10.88 -2.82 -6.16
N GLY A 34 10.91 -3.86 -5.33
CA GLY A 34 11.11 -5.24 -5.77
C GLY A 34 12.37 -5.39 -6.61
N LYS A 35 12.21 -5.83 -7.85
CA LYS A 35 13.29 -5.99 -8.84
C LYS A 35 13.44 -4.80 -9.79
N SER A 36 12.60 -3.77 -9.66
CA SER A 36 12.69 -2.56 -10.47
C SER A 36 13.89 -1.71 -10.06
N THR A 37 14.55 -1.11 -11.05
CA THR A 37 15.76 -0.30 -10.86
C THR A 37 15.54 1.13 -11.35
N PRO A 38 16.12 2.16 -10.71
CA PRO A 38 16.98 2.08 -9.52
C PRO A 38 16.18 1.76 -8.24
N PHE A 39 16.87 1.19 -7.25
CA PHE A 39 16.28 0.82 -5.96
C PHE A 39 15.92 2.07 -5.13
N ALA A 40 14.77 2.06 -4.46
CA ALA A 40 14.24 3.15 -3.63
C ALA A 40 14.23 4.52 -4.33
N GLU A 41 14.10 4.52 -5.66
CA GLU A 41 14.10 5.73 -6.48
C GLU A 41 12.81 6.53 -6.27
N LEU A 42 12.96 7.82 -5.99
CA LEU A 42 11.85 8.75 -5.79
C LEU A 42 11.72 9.73 -6.96
N GLN A 43 12.78 9.91 -7.74
CA GLN A 43 12.73 10.76 -8.93
C GLN A 43 11.79 10.14 -9.97
N ASP A 44 10.88 10.97 -10.50
CA ASP A 44 9.85 10.55 -11.47
C ASP A 44 9.04 9.33 -10.99
N ASN A 45 8.85 9.21 -9.67
CA ASN A 45 8.06 8.15 -9.05
C ASN A 45 6.75 8.72 -8.48
N ASN A 46 5.76 8.87 -9.36
CA ASN A 46 4.45 9.39 -9.00
C ASN A 46 3.31 8.57 -9.61
N THR A 47 2.08 8.81 -9.16
CA THR A 47 0.89 8.09 -9.62
C THR A 47 0.73 8.08 -11.13
N TRP A 48 0.99 9.21 -11.81
CA TRP A 48 0.78 9.33 -13.25
C TRP A 48 1.83 8.58 -14.05
N THR A 49 3.08 8.64 -13.61
CA THR A 49 4.16 7.85 -14.21
C THR A 49 3.95 6.34 -14.03
N LEU A 50 3.39 5.91 -12.89
CA LEU A 50 3.03 4.50 -12.70
C LEU A 50 1.86 4.07 -13.60
N VAL A 51 0.89 4.97 -13.85
CA VAL A 51 -0.19 4.72 -14.82
C VAL A 51 0.38 4.58 -16.23
N GLU A 52 1.35 5.40 -16.62
CA GLU A 52 2.05 5.30 -17.91
C GLU A 52 2.84 3.99 -18.04
N ASP A 53 3.48 3.52 -16.96
CA ASP A 53 4.19 2.23 -16.96
C ASP A 53 3.24 1.06 -17.23
N ILE A 54 2.04 1.10 -16.64
CA ILE A 54 1.02 0.07 -16.87
C ILE A 54 0.60 0.04 -18.34
N GLU A 55 0.40 1.21 -18.96
CA GLU A 55 0.07 1.27 -20.40
C GLU A 55 1.23 0.81 -21.27
N THR A 56 2.47 1.18 -20.94
CA THR A 56 3.67 0.73 -21.66
C THR A 56 3.81 -0.79 -21.60
N LEU A 57 3.64 -1.39 -20.42
CA LEU A 57 3.67 -2.84 -20.23
C LEU A 57 2.52 -3.52 -20.99
N ARG A 58 1.32 -2.92 -20.97
CA ARG A 58 0.19 -3.39 -21.75
C ARG A 58 0.54 -3.40 -23.24
N GLU A 59 0.94 -2.28 -23.82
CA GLU A 59 1.28 -2.19 -25.25
C GLU A 59 2.37 -3.18 -25.67
N HIS A 60 3.41 -3.35 -24.85
CA HIS A 60 4.47 -4.32 -25.10
C HIS A 60 3.99 -5.77 -25.11
N LEU A 61 2.97 -6.09 -24.30
CA LEU A 61 2.46 -7.45 -24.14
C LEU A 61 1.16 -7.73 -24.92
N ALA A 62 0.51 -6.70 -25.47
CA ALA A 62 -0.89 -6.73 -25.94
C ALA A 62 -1.08 -6.70 -27.47
N GLU A 63 -0.27 -7.41 -28.25
CA GLU A 63 -0.65 -7.72 -29.65
C GLU A 63 -2.00 -8.49 -29.74
N GLU A 64 -2.46 -9.11 -28.64
CA GLU A 64 -3.66 -9.97 -28.59
C GLU A 64 -4.90 -9.36 -27.88
N TYR A 65 -4.80 -8.22 -27.19
CA TYR A 65 -5.91 -7.70 -26.35
C TYR A 65 -6.09 -6.16 -26.41
N PRO A 66 -6.90 -5.64 -27.34
CA PRO A 66 -7.03 -4.20 -27.58
C PRO A 66 -7.91 -3.45 -26.56
N GLU A 67 -8.78 -4.13 -25.81
CA GLU A 67 -9.58 -3.52 -24.75
C GLU A 67 -8.81 -3.49 -23.41
N ARG A 68 -8.80 -2.34 -22.74
CA ARG A 68 -7.83 -2.02 -21.67
C ARG A 68 -8.11 -2.73 -20.34
N VAL A 69 -9.37 -2.79 -19.91
CA VAL A 69 -9.76 -3.35 -18.60
C VAL A 69 -11.09 -4.10 -18.74
N LYS A 70 -11.06 -5.43 -18.50
CA LYS A 70 -12.26 -6.28 -18.57
C LYS A 70 -13.02 -6.40 -17.25
N ALA A 71 -12.29 -6.39 -16.13
CA ALA A 71 -12.85 -6.40 -14.79
C ALA A 71 -11.90 -5.75 -13.79
N LEU A 72 -12.46 -5.29 -12.67
CA LEU A 72 -11.72 -4.78 -11.51
C LEU A 72 -12.08 -5.61 -10.27
N ILE A 73 -11.06 -6.02 -9.52
CA ILE A 73 -11.18 -6.65 -8.21
C ILE A 73 -10.28 -5.85 -7.29
N VAL A 74 -10.85 -5.26 -6.24
CA VAL A 74 -10.11 -4.37 -5.34
C VAL A 74 -10.44 -4.71 -3.89
N LYS A 75 -9.42 -4.68 -3.03
CA LYS A 75 -9.50 -4.93 -1.59
C LYS A 75 -8.91 -3.74 -0.84
N GLY A 76 -9.47 -3.43 0.34
CA GLY A 76 -8.95 -2.40 1.22
C GLY A 76 -8.92 -1.03 0.52
N ILE A 77 -10.10 -0.58 0.07
CA ILE A 77 -10.26 0.63 -0.74
C ILE A 77 -9.59 1.82 -0.06
N PHE A 78 -8.58 2.39 -0.70
CA PHE A 78 -7.86 3.56 -0.24
C PHE A 78 -7.84 4.61 -1.33
N THR A 79 -8.52 5.74 -1.10
CA THR A 79 -8.81 6.76 -2.11
C THR A 79 -8.07 8.08 -1.88
N LEU A 80 -7.41 8.24 -0.73
CA LEU A 80 -6.81 9.50 -0.27
C LEU A 80 -7.81 10.70 -0.15
N GLU A 81 -9.12 10.42 -0.03
CA GLU A 81 -10.22 11.41 0.09
C GLU A 81 -10.18 12.27 1.35
N GLY A 82 -10.66 13.52 1.29
CA GLY A 82 -11.15 14.25 2.48
C GLY A 82 -10.06 14.92 3.31
N GLY A 83 -8.86 15.05 2.75
CA GLY A 83 -7.67 15.21 3.56
C GLY A 83 -7.08 13.85 3.94
N GLY A 84 -7.42 12.76 3.25
CA GLY A 84 -7.13 11.36 3.56
C GLY A 84 -5.68 11.02 3.84
N TYR A 85 -4.74 11.89 3.51
CA TYR A 85 -3.42 11.90 4.11
C TYR A 85 -3.45 12.35 5.58
N SER A 86 -3.89 13.58 5.86
CA SER A 86 -4.12 14.09 7.23
C SER A 86 -5.11 13.26 8.05
N ASP A 87 -6.19 12.75 7.46
CA ASP A 87 -7.20 11.96 8.16
C ASP A 87 -6.69 10.54 8.44
N TYR A 88 -6.05 9.87 7.47
CA TYR A 88 -5.36 8.61 7.72
C TYR A 88 -4.30 8.79 8.81
N LEU A 89 -3.47 9.82 8.73
CA LEU A 89 -2.41 10.05 9.71
C LEU A 89 -2.95 10.49 11.07
N SER A 90 -4.07 11.21 11.15
CA SER A 90 -4.70 11.55 12.43
C SER A 90 -5.44 10.36 13.07
N LEU A 91 -6.09 9.51 12.27
CA LEU A 91 -6.60 8.22 12.72
C LEU A 91 -5.45 7.31 13.14
N SER A 92 -4.31 7.39 12.45
CA SER A 92 -3.09 6.69 12.80
C SER A 92 -2.51 7.22 14.10
N ASP A 93 -2.51 8.53 14.34
CA ASP A 93 -2.10 9.16 15.59
C ASP A 93 -3.01 8.73 16.75
N GLN A 94 -4.33 8.69 16.49
CA GLN A 94 -5.32 8.22 17.47
C GLN A 94 -5.13 6.72 17.76
N SER A 95 -4.93 5.89 16.73
CA SER A 95 -4.61 4.48 16.87
C SER A 95 -3.31 4.29 17.62
N TYR A 96 -2.27 5.05 17.29
CA TYR A 96 -0.97 5.02 17.95
C TYR A 96 -1.10 5.34 19.44
N SER A 97 -1.89 6.35 19.82
CA SER A 97 -2.12 6.65 21.24
C SER A 97 -2.80 5.49 22.00
N GLN A 98 -3.62 4.68 21.32
CA GLN A 98 -4.25 3.49 21.90
C GLN A 98 -3.30 2.28 21.92
N HIS A 99 -2.39 2.20 20.95
CA HIS A 99 -1.39 1.13 20.81
C HIS A 99 -0.03 1.48 21.44
N GLU A 100 0.11 2.67 22.04
CA GLU A 100 1.37 3.18 22.58
C GLU A 100 1.94 2.16 23.56
N ASN A 101 1.15 1.68 24.52
CA ASN A 101 1.58 0.68 25.50
C ASN A 101 2.11 -0.63 24.90
N PHE A 102 1.60 -1.03 23.74
CA PHE A 102 2.05 -2.22 23.03
C PHE A 102 3.39 -1.96 22.32
N LEU A 103 3.48 -0.87 21.56
CA LEU A 103 4.73 -0.45 20.89
C LEU A 103 5.84 -0.11 21.91
N LEU A 104 5.49 0.40 23.09
CA LEU A 104 6.38 0.68 24.23
C LEU A 104 7.07 -0.58 24.76
N ASN A 105 6.41 -1.74 24.69
CA ASN A 105 6.97 -3.01 25.15
C ASN A 105 7.94 -3.62 24.14
N ILE A 106 7.77 -3.31 22.86
CA ILE A 106 8.60 -3.86 21.78
C ILE A 106 9.97 -3.19 21.75
N GLU A 107 10.12 -1.90 22.13
CA GLU A 107 11.43 -1.25 22.08
C GLU A 107 11.61 -0.07 23.06
N LYS A 108 12.34 -0.28 24.16
CA LYS A 108 12.57 0.75 25.21
C LYS A 108 13.34 1.99 24.72
N ASN A 109 14.22 1.83 23.72
CA ASN A 109 15.02 2.93 23.18
C ASN A 109 14.20 3.87 22.28
N TRP A 110 13.15 3.32 21.64
CA TRP A 110 12.19 4.04 20.78
C TRP A 110 11.52 5.21 21.52
N HIS A 111 11.06 4.97 22.74
CA HIS A 111 10.35 5.98 23.56
C HIS A 111 11.19 7.22 23.86
N SER A 112 12.51 7.06 24.04
CA SER A 112 13.40 8.17 24.38
C SER A 112 13.64 9.14 23.22
N PHE A 113 13.59 8.63 21.98
CA PHE A 113 13.69 9.38 20.75
C PHE A 113 12.39 10.16 20.50
N ILE A 114 11.27 9.45 20.57
CA ILE A 114 9.91 9.94 20.35
C ILE A 114 9.51 11.01 21.36
N LYS A 115 9.81 10.83 22.66
CA LYS A 115 9.49 11.84 23.70
C LYS A 115 10.18 13.19 23.54
N LYS A 116 11.33 13.26 22.85
CA LYS A 116 12.01 14.54 22.59
C LYS A 116 11.27 15.37 21.53
N GLU A 117 10.57 14.71 20.62
CA GLU A 117 9.72 15.37 19.61
C GLU A 117 8.30 15.51 20.17
N HIS A 118 8.05 16.62 20.87
CA HIS A 118 6.89 16.82 21.75
C HIS A 118 5.48 16.77 21.09
N GLN A 119 5.36 16.51 19.79
CA GLN A 119 4.10 16.27 19.08
C GLN A 119 4.39 15.36 17.88
N ILE A 120 4.12 14.07 18.01
CA ILE A 120 4.30 13.14 16.90
C ILE A 120 2.98 13.03 16.17
N SER A 121 3.00 13.51 14.93
CA SER A 121 2.02 13.07 13.94
C SER A 121 2.73 12.19 12.93
N PHE A 122 2.05 11.21 12.34
CA PHE A 122 2.63 10.45 11.23
C PHE A 122 2.99 11.36 10.04
N GLN A 123 2.43 12.57 9.95
CA GLN A 123 2.87 13.59 8.99
C GLN A 123 4.29 14.06 9.24
N ILE A 124 4.70 14.17 10.51
CA ILE A 124 6.05 14.54 10.90
C ILE A 124 7.00 13.36 10.66
N ILE A 125 6.60 12.14 11.03
CA ILE A 125 7.40 10.93 10.77
C ILE A 125 7.71 10.79 9.29
N SER A 126 6.69 10.85 8.43
CA SER A 126 6.87 10.69 6.98
C SER A 126 7.69 11.81 6.34
N LYS A 127 7.50 13.06 6.76
CA LYS A 127 8.35 14.19 6.31
C LYS A 127 9.79 14.07 6.78
N ASN A 128 10.00 13.71 8.04
CA ASN A 128 11.34 13.57 8.60
C ASN A 128 12.08 12.40 7.96
N LEU A 129 11.43 11.26 7.76
CA LEU A 129 11.99 10.12 7.03
C LEU A 129 12.51 10.55 5.65
N LEU A 130 11.68 11.26 4.86
CA LEU A 130 12.11 11.76 3.55
C LEU A 130 13.26 12.77 3.62
N ASN A 131 13.20 13.71 4.56
CA ASN A 131 14.27 14.70 4.71
C ASN A 131 15.61 14.04 5.04
N GLN A 132 15.60 12.97 5.85
CA GLN A 132 16.79 12.29 6.33
C GLN A 132 17.40 11.36 5.28
N TYR A 133 16.53 10.65 4.53
CA TYR A 133 16.93 9.91 3.35
C TYR A 133 17.64 10.82 2.34
N LEU A 134 17.10 12.03 2.10
CA LEU A 134 17.71 13.02 1.21
C LEU A 134 19.01 13.65 1.77
N SER A 135 19.21 13.64 3.09
CA SER A 135 20.43 14.18 3.71
C SER A 135 21.55 13.14 3.90
N ASN A 136 21.33 11.87 3.55
CA ASN A 136 22.26 10.75 3.75
C ASN A 136 22.65 10.51 5.22
N ASP A 137 21.74 10.71 6.17
CA ASP A 137 21.95 10.33 7.58
C ASP A 137 21.32 8.94 7.84
N GLU A 138 22.10 7.90 7.54
CA GLU A 138 21.66 6.50 7.58
C GLU A 138 21.13 6.07 8.96
N GLU A 139 21.74 6.55 10.05
CA GLU A 139 21.33 6.17 11.41
C GLU A 139 19.96 6.76 11.77
N VAL A 140 19.70 8.00 11.36
CA VAL A 140 18.40 8.66 11.56
C VAL A 140 17.34 8.07 10.63
N GLU A 141 17.68 7.82 9.37
CA GLU A 141 16.80 7.19 8.38
C GLU A 141 16.29 5.84 8.86
N ILE A 142 17.20 4.93 9.25
CA ILE A 142 16.86 3.59 9.76
C ILE A 142 15.89 3.68 10.94
N ARG A 143 16.07 4.66 11.84
CA ARG A 143 15.14 4.86 12.96
C ARG A 143 13.74 5.22 12.50
N TYR A 144 13.60 6.18 11.59
CA TYR A 144 12.28 6.57 11.09
C TYR A 144 11.63 5.47 10.24
N THR A 145 12.41 4.72 9.47
CA THR A 145 11.93 3.55 8.73
C THR A 145 11.39 2.48 9.68
N CYS A 146 12.13 2.17 10.77
CA CYS A 146 11.67 1.28 11.84
C CYS A 146 10.32 1.73 12.40
N ALA A 147 10.18 3.02 12.67
CA ALA A 147 8.95 3.65 13.16
C ALA A 147 7.75 3.29 12.30
N TRP A 148 7.93 3.59 11.00
CA TRP A 148 6.89 3.53 10.00
C TRP A 148 6.38 2.10 9.87
N CYS A 149 7.32 1.18 9.60
CA CYS A 149 6.97 -0.20 9.31
C CYS A 149 6.47 -0.97 10.54
N LYS A 150 7.03 -0.74 11.75
CA LYS A 150 6.50 -1.39 12.96
C LYS A 150 5.09 -0.94 13.29
N TRP A 151 4.80 0.36 13.12
CA TRP A 151 3.44 0.85 13.29
C TRP A 151 2.50 0.18 12.27
N GLU A 152 2.87 0.17 11.00
CA GLU A 152 2.03 -0.39 9.95
C GLU A 152 1.76 -1.88 10.19
N LEU A 153 2.81 -2.67 10.44
CA LEU A 153 2.69 -4.10 10.79
C LEU A 153 1.76 -4.35 11.99
N SER A 154 1.73 -3.43 12.96
CA SER A 154 0.86 -3.55 14.15
C SER A 154 -0.63 -3.36 13.88
N ILE A 155 -1.00 -2.75 12.74
CA ILE A 155 -2.39 -2.46 12.38
C ILE A 155 -2.89 -3.22 11.13
N LEU A 156 -2.02 -4.01 10.48
CA LEU A 156 -2.37 -4.72 9.25
C LEU A 156 -3.34 -5.89 9.48
N ARG A 157 -3.30 -6.55 10.63
CA ARG A 157 -4.07 -7.77 10.91
C ARG A 157 -5.08 -7.56 12.02
N LEU A 158 -6.14 -8.37 12.04
CA LEU A 158 -7.12 -8.35 13.13
C LEU A 158 -6.46 -8.64 14.49
N LEU A 159 -5.62 -9.69 14.51
CA LEU A 159 -4.81 -10.05 15.65
C LEU A 159 -3.38 -9.65 15.36
N ILE A 160 -2.78 -8.94 16.31
CA ILE A 160 -1.40 -8.52 16.20
C ILE A 160 -0.50 -9.76 16.22
N ASP A 161 0.43 -9.82 15.27
CA ASP A 161 1.41 -10.89 15.16
C ASP A 161 2.68 -10.47 15.92
N GLU A 162 2.71 -10.75 17.23
CA GLU A 162 3.81 -10.35 18.11
C GLU A 162 5.15 -10.96 17.69
N GLU A 163 5.14 -12.16 17.10
CA GLU A 163 6.34 -12.83 16.62
C GLU A 163 6.93 -12.10 15.40
N VAL A 164 6.09 -11.69 14.45
CA VAL A 164 6.51 -10.87 13.30
C VAL A 164 7.12 -9.54 13.77
N LEU A 165 6.53 -8.90 14.78
CA LEU A 165 7.07 -7.65 15.32
C LEU A 165 8.37 -7.86 16.11
N ALA A 166 8.50 -8.95 16.83
CA ALA A 166 9.71 -9.28 17.59
C ALA A 166 10.89 -9.67 16.69
N LEU A 167 10.61 -10.29 15.54
CA LEU A 167 11.60 -10.69 14.52
C LEU A 167 11.78 -9.64 13.42
N PHE A 168 11.19 -8.45 13.57
CA PHE A 168 11.29 -7.40 12.57
C PHE A 168 12.75 -6.95 12.41
N GLU A 169 13.25 -7.03 11.18
CA GLU A 169 14.54 -6.47 10.77
C GLU A 169 14.32 -5.54 9.58
N ILE A 170 15.10 -4.45 9.53
CA ILE A 170 15.14 -3.61 8.34
C ILE A 170 16.04 -4.30 7.33
N ASP A 171 15.43 -4.69 6.22
CA ASP A 171 16.15 -5.06 5.01
C ASP A 171 15.95 -3.99 3.91
N HIS A 172 16.56 -4.23 2.75
CA HIS A 172 16.39 -3.36 1.59
C HIS A 172 14.91 -3.23 1.17
N PHE A 173 14.11 -4.28 1.34
CA PHE A 173 12.71 -4.24 0.98
C PHE A 173 11.93 -3.23 1.86
N ILE A 174 12.11 -3.31 3.18
CA ILE A 174 11.49 -2.44 4.17
C ILE A 174 11.88 -0.97 3.98
N LEU A 175 13.14 -0.69 3.62
CA LEU A 175 13.60 0.68 3.30
C LEU A 175 12.86 1.25 2.09
N ALA A 176 12.79 0.51 0.98
CA ALA A 176 12.10 0.97 -0.22
C ALA A 176 10.61 1.20 0.03
N LEU A 177 9.96 0.29 0.78
CA LEU A 177 8.56 0.44 1.17
C LEU A 177 8.35 1.75 1.93
N ALA A 178 9.06 1.96 3.04
CA ALA A 178 8.86 3.14 3.89
C ALA A 178 9.12 4.45 3.12
N HIS A 179 10.17 4.50 2.30
CA HIS A 179 10.52 5.69 1.53
C HIS A 179 9.47 6.03 0.48
N ILE A 180 9.05 5.04 -0.30
CA ILE A 180 8.11 5.25 -1.40
C ILE A 180 6.71 5.55 -0.83
N GLU A 181 6.30 4.88 0.25
CA GLU A 181 5.05 5.22 0.93
C GLU A 181 5.04 6.64 1.47
N CYS A 182 6.06 7.01 2.25
CA CYS A 182 6.17 8.38 2.76
C CYS A 182 6.20 9.39 1.61
N HIS A 183 6.89 9.08 0.52
CA HIS A 183 6.96 9.92 -0.68
C HIS A 183 5.58 10.15 -1.30
N PHE A 184 4.81 9.10 -1.58
CA PHE A 184 3.46 9.25 -2.13
C PHE A 184 2.53 9.97 -1.16
N MET A 185 2.63 9.64 0.13
CA MET A 185 1.77 10.21 1.15
C MET A 185 2.01 11.71 1.32
N VAL A 186 3.26 12.16 1.46
CA VAL A 186 3.61 13.59 1.61
C VAL A 186 3.17 14.42 0.39
N HIS A 187 3.10 13.81 -0.80
CA HIS A 187 2.65 14.46 -2.03
C HIS A 187 1.15 14.26 -2.32
N GLY A 188 0.37 13.71 -1.38
CA GLY A 188 -1.07 13.50 -1.55
C GLY A 188 -1.41 12.58 -2.73
N GLY A 189 -0.56 11.58 -2.98
CA GLY A 189 -0.66 10.67 -4.12
C GLY A 189 -0.56 11.37 -5.47
N TYR A 190 -0.01 12.59 -5.53
CA TYR A 190 0.11 13.38 -6.77
C TYR A 190 -1.24 13.69 -7.45
N PHE A 191 -2.35 13.58 -6.72
CA PHE A 191 -3.66 13.92 -7.22
C PHE A 191 -3.89 15.44 -7.21
N LYS A 192 -4.72 15.91 -8.15
CA LYS A 192 -5.10 17.34 -8.23
C LYS A 192 -5.97 17.80 -7.06
N SER A 193 -6.68 16.87 -6.44
CA SER A 193 -7.55 17.08 -5.30
C SER A 193 -7.54 15.83 -4.43
N THR A 194 -7.85 15.97 -3.15
CA THR A 194 -8.01 14.81 -2.24
C THR A 194 -9.12 13.89 -2.73
N ASN A 195 -10.16 14.44 -3.37
CA ASN A 195 -11.32 13.66 -3.82
C ASN A 195 -11.18 13.14 -5.25
N HIS A 196 -9.98 13.23 -5.84
CA HIS A 196 -9.76 12.96 -7.26
C HIS A 196 -10.35 11.64 -7.74
N ILE A 197 -10.17 10.55 -6.98
CA ILE A 197 -10.68 9.22 -7.39
C ILE A 197 -12.21 9.21 -7.40
N LEU A 198 -12.86 9.79 -6.39
CA LEU A 198 -14.30 9.80 -6.27
C LEU A 198 -14.97 10.75 -7.25
N ASP A 199 -14.37 11.92 -7.50
CA ASP A 199 -14.80 12.86 -8.52
C ASP A 199 -14.79 12.24 -9.94
N ASN A 200 -14.05 11.14 -10.12
CA ASN A 200 -13.89 10.44 -11.39
C ASN A 200 -14.54 9.04 -11.42
N VAL A 201 -15.28 8.63 -10.38
CA VAL A 201 -15.85 7.27 -10.27
C VAL A 201 -16.79 6.92 -11.42
N GLU A 202 -17.51 7.91 -11.96
CA GLU A 202 -18.43 7.72 -13.08
C GLU A 202 -17.74 7.16 -14.33
N LYS A 203 -16.45 7.46 -14.51
CA LYS A 203 -15.69 6.99 -15.67
C LYS A 203 -15.48 5.48 -15.69
N ILE A 204 -15.57 4.82 -14.54
CA ILE A 204 -15.30 3.37 -14.42
C ILE A 204 -16.55 2.56 -14.07
N ARG A 205 -17.70 3.21 -13.85
CA ARG A 205 -18.95 2.56 -13.39
C ARG A 205 -19.41 1.42 -14.30
N HIS A 206 -19.10 1.49 -15.59
CA HIS A 206 -19.46 0.48 -16.58
C HIS A 206 -18.55 -0.77 -16.54
N ILE A 207 -17.42 -0.73 -15.85
CA ILE A 207 -16.47 -1.85 -15.78
C ILE A 207 -16.99 -2.90 -14.79
N SER A 208 -16.98 -4.18 -15.20
CA SER A 208 -17.41 -5.28 -14.35
C SER A 208 -16.57 -5.36 -13.07
N GLY A 209 -17.22 -5.39 -11.91
CA GLY A 209 -16.52 -5.43 -10.61
C GLY A 209 -15.93 -4.09 -10.17
N ALA A 210 -16.12 -3.00 -10.92
CA ALA A 210 -15.73 -1.67 -10.49
C ALA A 210 -16.34 -1.32 -9.13
N ILE A 211 -15.60 -0.51 -8.36
CA ILE A 211 -16.01 0.00 -7.05
C ILE A 211 -16.86 1.28 -7.23
N ALA A 212 -17.89 1.21 -8.08
CA ALA A 212 -18.85 2.29 -8.26
C ALA A 212 -20.22 1.83 -7.73
N TRP A 213 -20.64 2.36 -6.58
CA TRP A 213 -21.94 2.03 -5.99
C TRP A 213 -23.09 2.71 -6.75
N PRO A 214 -24.22 2.02 -7.07
CA PRO A 214 -24.65 0.71 -6.57
C PRO A 214 -24.26 -0.51 -7.44
N GLU A 215 -23.60 -0.33 -8.58
CA GLU A 215 -23.21 -1.42 -9.48
C GLU A 215 -22.13 -2.33 -8.89
N ALA A 216 -21.33 -1.80 -7.95
CA ALA A 216 -20.32 -2.54 -7.22
C ALA A 216 -20.94 -3.62 -6.31
N LYS A 217 -20.39 -4.84 -6.38
CA LYS A 217 -20.69 -5.87 -5.39
C LYS A 217 -19.79 -5.68 -4.16
N PHE A 218 -20.33 -5.05 -3.12
CA PHE A 218 -19.58 -4.78 -1.89
C PHE A 218 -19.67 -5.95 -0.90
N HIS A 219 -18.51 -6.38 -0.40
CA HIS A 219 -18.38 -7.46 0.56
C HIS A 219 -17.65 -6.97 1.81
N VAL A 220 -18.36 -6.92 2.95
CA VAL A 220 -17.73 -6.79 4.26
C VAL A 220 -17.39 -8.19 4.74
N VAL A 221 -16.11 -8.44 5.03
CA VAL A 221 -15.64 -9.71 5.57
C VAL A 221 -15.54 -9.56 7.08
N PRO A 222 -16.31 -10.33 7.88
CA PRO A 222 -16.18 -10.27 9.33
C PRO A 222 -14.87 -10.92 9.77
N ASP A 223 -14.43 -10.57 10.98
CA ASP A 223 -13.31 -11.22 11.69
C ASP A 223 -11.99 -11.24 10.91
N VAL A 224 -11.71 -10.15 10.17
CA VAL A 224 -10.42 -9.92 9.49
C VAL A 224 -9.97 -8.48 9.62
N GLY A 225 -8.65 -8.27 9.57
CA GLY A 225 -8.01 -6.97 9.41
C GLY A 225 -7.82 -6.59 7.94
N HIS A 226 -6.78 -5.82 7.65
CA HIS A 226 -6.48 -5.32 6.31
C HIS A 226 -5.67 -6.29 5.44
N ASN A 227 -4.84 -7.14 6.05
CA ASN A 227 -3.90 -8.02 5.36
C ASN A 227 -4.63 -9.00 4.43
N ASP A 228 -4.14 -9.17 3.19
CA ASP A 228 -4.76 -10.05 2.19
C ASP A 228 -4.59 -11.54 2.51
N TYR A 229 -3.64 -11.90 3.37
CA TYR A 229 -3.41 -13.27 3.80
C TYR A 229 -4.36 -13.73 4.91
N GLU A 230 -5.30 -12.89 5.35
CA GLU A 230 -6.34 -13.31 6.26
C GLU A 230 -7.34 -14.23 5.57
N ARG A 231 -7.66 -15.38 6.20
CA ARG A 231 -8.41 -16.48 5.56
C ARG A 231 -9.72 -16.02 4.91
N GLY A 232 -10.45 -15.11 5.57
CA GLY A 232 -11.69 -14.55 5.04
C GLY A 232 -11.48 -13.71 3.77
N ILE A 233 -10.38 -12.95 3.72
CA ILE A 233 -10.00 -12.14 2.56
C ILE A 233 -9.54 -13.03 1.41
N ILE A 234 -8.67 -14.02 1.67
CA ILE A 234 -8.23 -15.00 0.66
C ILE A 234 -9.43 -15.63 -0.05
N GLY A 235 -10.40 -16.14 0.73
CA GLY A 235 -11.59 -16.80 0.16
C GLY A 235 -12.38 -15.88 -0.77
N ARG A 236 -12.58 -14.61 -0.38
CA ARG A 236 -13.30 -13.63 -1.21
C ARG A 236 -12.54 -13.21 -2.46
N LEU A 237 -11.22 -13.05 -2.37
CA LEU A 237 -10.38 -12.74 -3.53
C LEU A 237 -10.42 -13.88 -4.55
N THR A 238 -10.28 -15.14 -4.11
CA THR A 238 -10.37 -16.32 -4.98
C THR A 238 -11.76 -16.49 -5.59
N GLU A 239 -12.84 -16.29 -4.84
CA GLU A 239 -14.20 -16.31 -5.40
C GLU A 239 -14.41 -15.22 -6.46
N ALA A 240 -13.83 -14.03 -6.25
CA ALA A 240 -13.96 -12.91 -7.18
C ALA A 240 -13.20 -13.16 -8.49
N THR A 241 -11.97 -13.68 -8.43
CA THR A 241 -11.19 -14.05 -9.61
C THR A 241 -11.85 -15.20 -10.35
N ASP A 242 -12.31 -16.25 -9.68
CA ASP A 242 -13.00 -17.38 -10.31
C ASP A 242 -14.25 -16.94 -11.11
N LYS A 243 -14.98 -15.93 -10.62
CA LYS A 243 -16.14 -15.36 -11.32
C LYS A 243 -15.77 -14.77 -12.69
N PHE A 244 -14.58 -14.21 -12.82
CA PHE A 244 -14.12 -13.50 -14.03
C PHE A 244 -13.20 -14.35 -14.91
N ARG A 245 -13.04 -15.63 -14.65
CA ARG A 245 -12.09 -16.49 -15.37
C ARG A 245 -12.43 -16.72 -16.86
N ASN A 246 -13.63 -16.34 -17.30
CA ASN A 246 -14.19 -16.64 -18.62
C ASN A 246 -14.54 -15.40 -19.47
N ILE A 247 -14.13 -14.19 -19.06
CA ILE A 247 -14.46 -12.94 -19.76
C ILE A 247 -13.33 -12.39 -20.65
#